data_AF-U6RFU9-F1
#
_entry.id   AF-U6RFU9-F1
#
_cell.length_a   1.000
_cell.length_b   1.000
_cell.length_c   1.000
_cell.angle_alpha   90.00
_cell.angle_beta   90.00
_cell.angle_gamma   90.00
#
_symmetry.space_group_name_H-M   'P 1'
#
loop_
_entity.id
_entity.type
_entity.pdbx_description
1 polymer ?
#
loop_
_entity_poly.entity_id
_entity_poly.type
_entity_poly.pdbx_seq_one_letter_code
_entity_poly.pdbx_strand_id
1 'polypeptide(L)'
;MRLFLSKKELKLKKRRTIATVVCIVLILGIYWLLTRPHKAEPEIPTVIVEAAVKDDVEIYGEYVGRIRAQQFVEVRARVEGYLEQMLFAEGTYVNKNQVLFVINQEHTGQKQIKHVHS
;
A
#
# COMPACT_ATOMS: atom_id res chain seq x y z
N MET A 1 -20.04 -50.57 98.57
CA MET A 1 -18.93 -51.46 98.16
C MET A 1 -19.19 -51.91 96.71
N ARG A 2 -18.65 -51.16 95.73
CA ARG A 2 -17.61 -51.57 94.75
C ARG A 2 -17.99 -52.80 93.90
N LEU A 3 -18.57 -52.56 92.71
CA LEU A 3 -17.94 -52.45 91.38
C LEU A 3 -17.64 -53.82 90.73
N PHE A 4 -18.63 -54.35 90.03
CA PHE A 4 -18.47 -55.46 89.09
C PHE A 4 -19.34 -55.22 87.85
N LEU A 5 -18.83 -54.45 86.89
CA LEU A 5 -19.49 -54.27 85.58
C LEU A 5 -18.45 -54.21 84.45
N SER A 6 -18.59 -55.19 83.57
CA SER A 6 -18.28 -55.21 82.13
C SER A 6 -16.93 -54.68 81.62
N LYS A 7 -15.98 -55.61 81.40
CA LYS A 7 -14.77 -55.36 80.58
C LYS A 7 -14.99 -55.56 79.06
N LYS A 8 -16.10 -56.19 78.64
CA LYS A 8 -16.37 -56.49 77.22
C LYS A 8 -17.00 -55.31 76.47
N GLU A 9 -17.84 -54.51 77.15
CA GLU A 9 -18.49 -53.32 76.57
C GLU A 9 -17.49 -52.18 76.28
N LEU A 10 -16.47 -51.99 77.14
CA LEU A 10 -15.44 -50.95 76.97
C LEU A 10 -14.56 -51.17 75.74
N LYS A 11 -14.24 -52.43 75.40
CA LYS A 11 -13.38 -52.77 74.26
C LYS A 11 -14.13 -52.63 72.92
N LEU A 12 -15.43 -52.95 72.89
CA LEU A 12 -16.31 -52.68 71.74
C LEU A 12 -16.58 -51.18 71.56
N LYS A 13 -16.86 -50.45 72.65
CA LYS A 13 -17.10 -49.00 72.63
C LYS A 13 -15.88 -48.23 72.13
N LYS A 14 -14.66 -48.62 72.55
CA LYS A 14 -13.40 -48.01 72.09
C LYS A 14 -13.10 -48.26 70.60
N ARG A 15 -13.42 -49.45 70.07
CA ARG A 15 -13.30 -49.74 68.63
C ARG A 15 -14.32 -48.96 67.79
N ARG A 16 -15.56 -48.84 68.27
CA ARG A 16 -16.59 -48.00 67.63
C ARG A 16 -16.22 -46.52 67.63
N THR A 17 -15.68 -45.99 68.73
CA THR A 17 -15.24 -44.58 68.79
C THR A 17 -14.05 -44.28 67.87
N ILE A 18 -13.13 -45.23 67.69
CA ILE A 18 -12.02 -45.06 66.73
C ILE A 18 -12.55 -45.03 65.30
N ALA A 19 -13.47 -45.94 64.95
CA ALA A 19 -14.10 -45.97 63.63
C ALA A 19 -14.88 -44.67 63.33
N THR A 20 -15.60 -44.12 64.31
CA THR A 20 -16.31 -42.84 64.13
C THR A 20 -15.36 -41.67 63.93
N VAL A 21 -14.26 -41.61 64.69
CA VAL A 21 -13.25 -40.54 64.52
C VAL A 21 -12.58 -40.65 63.15
N VAL A 22 -12.24 -41.86 62.70
CA VAL A 22 -11.66 -42.08 61.36
C VAL A 22 -12.66 -41.69 60.27
N CYS A 23 -13.94 -42.03 60.39
CA CYS A 23 -14.98 -41.57 59.47
C CYS A 23 -15.09 -40.04 59.45
N ILE A 24 -15.07 -39.38 60.61
CA ILE A 24 -15.14 -37.91 60.67
C ILE A 24 -13.90 -37.28 60.02
N VAL A 25 -12.70 -37.82 60.26
CA VAL A 25 -11.46 -37.33 59.64
C VAL A 25 -11.47 -37.54 58.12
N LEU A 26 -11.98 -38.69 57.64
CA LEU A 26 -12.15 -38.94 56.21
C LEU A 26 -13.16 -37.97 55.59
N ILE A 27 -14.29 -37.73 56.25
CA ILE A 27 -15.31 -36.77 55.78
C ILE A 27 -14.72 -35.35 55.73
N LEU A 28 -13.97 -34.93 56.75
CA LEU A 28 -13.31 -33.63 56.78
C LEU A 28 -12.20 -33.51 55.71
N GLY A 29 -11.45 -34.58 55.46
CA GLY A 29 -10.42 -34.62 54.42
C GLY A 29 -11.02 -34.55 53.00
N ILE A 30 -12.11 -35.27 52.76
CA ILE A 30 -12.87 -35.22 51.50
C ILE A 30 -13.51 -33.84 51.33
N TYR A 31 -14.09 -33.28 52.40
CA TYR A 31 -14.65 -31.93 52.38
C TYR A 31 -13.59 -30.89 52.03
N TRP A 32 -12.39 -30.96 52.62
CA TRP A 32 -11.29 -30.07 52.25
C TRP A 32 -10.89 -30.25 50.78
N LEU A 33 -10.75 -31.49 50.31
CA LEU A 33 -10.34 -31.76 48.93
C LEU A 33 -11.37 -31.26 47.91
N LEU A 34 -12.68 -31.42 48.19
CA LEU A 34 -13.76 -30.92 47.33
C LEU A 34 -13.90 -29.40 47.35
N THR A 35 -13.57 -28.76 48.48
CA THR A 35 -13.72 -27.30 48.62
C THR A 35 -12.48 -26.54 48.11
N ARG A 36 -11.49 -27.22 47.53
CA ARG A 36 -10.34 -26.53 46.91
C ARG A 36 -10.82 -25.72 45.70
N PRO A 37 -10.59 -24.40 45.65
CA PRO A 37 -10.96 -23.61 44.49
C PRO A 37 -10.11 -24.06 43.29
N HIS A 38 -10.78 -24.52 42.24
CA HIS A 38 -10.14 -24.81 40.96
C HIS A 38 -9.71 -23.49 40.33
N LYS A 39 -8.42 -23.37 39.98
CA LYS A 39 -7.86 -22.15 39.41
C LYS A 39 -8.43 -21.97 38.00
N ALA A 40 -9.27 -20.96 37.80
CA ALA A 40 -9.80 -20.63 36.49
C ALA A 40 -8.64 -20.33 35.52
N GLU A 41 -8.63 -21.05 34.41
CA GLU A 41 -7.65 -20.85 33.35
C GLU A 41 -8.02 -19.56 32.59
N PRO A 42 -7.04 -18.68 32.30
CA PRO A 42 -7.33 -17.40 31.67
C PRO A 42 -7.91 -17.61 30.27
N GLU A 43 -9.01 -16.95 29.97
CA GLU A 43 -9.63 -16.98 28.63
C GLU A 43 -8.69 -16.30 27.63
N ILE A 44 -8.25 -17.07 26.62
CA ILE A 44 -7.39 -16.54 25.56
C ILE A 44 -8.28 -15.73 24.61
N PRO A 45 -7.94 -14.45 24.35
CA PRO A 45 -8.74 -13.63 23.45
C PRO A 45 -8.70 -14.21 22.04
N THR A 46 -9.89 -14.42 21.47
CA THR A 46 -10.01 -14.88 20.08
C THR A 46 -9.76 -13.70 19.15
N VAL A 47 -8.79 -13.85 18.24
CA VAL A 47 -8.45 -12.85 17.23
C VAL A 47 -8.85 -13.35 15.84
N ILE A 48 -9.33 -12.44 15.01
CA ILE A 48 -9.62 -12.71 13.61
C ILE A 48 -8.35 -12.43 12.82
N VAL A 49 -7.91 -13.40 12.02
CA VAL A 49 -6.75 -13.27 11.15
C VAL A 49 -7.15 -13.56 9.71
N GLU A 50 -6.53 -12.86 8.77
CA GLU A 50 -6.68 -13.08 7.33
C GLU A 50 -5.30 -13.34 6.72
N ALA A 51 -5.23 -14.28 5.78
CA ALA A 51 -3.99 -14.63 5.11
C ALA A 51 -3.68 -13.62 3.98
N ALA A 52 -2.44 -13.12 3.95
CA ALA A 52 -2.01 -12.22 2.89
C ALA A 52 -1.91 -12.98 1.55
N VAL A 53 -2.69 -12.54 0.56
CA VAL A 53 -2.64 -13.04 -0.82
C VAL A 53 -1.76 -12.10 -1.64
N LYS A 54 -0.86 -12.67 -2.44
CA LYS A 54 -0.10 -11.94 -3.45
C LYS A 54 -0.80 -12.07 -4.78
N ASP A 55 -1.01 -10.94 -5.44
CA ASP A 55 -1.60 -10.89 -6.76
C ASP A 55 -0.75 -10.00 -7.65
N ASP A 56 -0.68 -10.33 -8.94
CA ASP A 56 0.08 -9.56 -9.91
C ASP A 56 -0.81 -8.43 -10.44
N VAL A 57 -0.44 -7.19 -10.12
CA VAL A 57 -1.18 -5.99 -10.53
C VAL A 57 -0.37 -5.20 -11.54
N GLU A 58 -0.98 -4.90 -12.68
CA GLU A 58 -0.38 -4.03 -13.69
C GLU A 58 -0.38 -2.57 -13.19
N ILE A 59 0.81 -1.95 -13.18
CA ILE A 59 0.99 -0.55 -12.79
C ILE A 59 0.94 0.30 -14.06
N TYR A 60 -0.11 1.10 -14.22
CA TYR A 60 -0.24 2.06 -15.31
C TYR A 60 0.21 3.46 -14.88
N GLY A 61 0.81 4.20 -15.80
CA GLY A 61 1.13 5.61 -15.64
C GLY A 61 0.48 6.42 -16.76
N GLU A 62 -0.33 7.42 -16.39
CA GLU A 62 -0.88 8.37 -17.35
C GLU A 62 0.06 9.56 -17.49
N TYR A 63 0.51 9.82 -18.73
CA TYR A 63 1.42 10.92 -19.02
C TYR A 63 0.80 11.88 -20.02
N VAL A 64 0.84 13.17 -19.70
CA VAL A 64 0.40 14.22 -20.61
C VAL A 64 1.47 14.47 -21.67
N GLY A 65 1.12 14.24 -22.93
CA GLY A 65 1.97 14.50 -24.09
C GLY A 65 1.46 15.69 -24.91
N ARG A 66 2.36 16.35 -25.65
CA ARG A 66 2.00 17.32 -26.69
C ARG A 66 2.59 16.87 -28.02
N ILE A 67 1.79 16.90 -29.08
CA ILE A 67 2.24 16.55 -30.42
C ILE A 67 3.08 17.70 -30.99
N ARG A 68 4.19 17.35 -31.65
CA ARG A 68 5.06 18.28 -32.37
C ARG A 68 5.37 17.71 -33.75
N ALA A 69 5.63 18.58 -34.71
CA ALA A 69 6.16 18.14 -35.99
C ALA A 69 7.53 17.48 -35.80
N GLN A 70 7.75 16.33 -36.43
CA GLN A 70 9.06 15.67 -36.39
C GLN A 70 10.16 16.57 -36.97
N GLN A 71 9.84 17.30 -38.03
CA GLN A 71 10.72 18.28 -38.66
C GLN A 71 9.91 19.53 -38.96
N PHE A 72 10.40 20.67 -38.49
CA PHE A 72 9.83 21.98 -38.78
C PHE A 72 10.91 22.82 -39.45
N VAL A 73 10.66 23.25 -40.67
CA VAL A 73 11.61 24.06 -41.45
C VAL A 73 10.91 25.36 -41.83
N GLU A 74 11.47 26.47 -41.33
CA GLU A 74 11.06 27.80 -41.73
C GLU A 74 11.87 28.21 -42.97
N VAL A 75 11.19 28.45 -44.09
CA VAL A 75 11.85 28.87 -45.33
C VAL A 75 12.01 30.39 -45.31
N ARG A 76 13.26 30.87 -45.37
CA ARG A 76 13.60 32.30 -45.46
C ARG A 76 14.35 32.58 -46.76
N ALA A 77 14.09 33.74 -47.35
CA ALA A 77 14.84 34.21 -48.51
C ALA A 77 16.30 34.45 -48.13
N ARG A 78 17.24 34.03 -48.99
CA ARG A 78 18.69 34.22 -48.79
C ARG A 78 19.21 35.56 -49.31
N VAL A 79 18.40 36.25 -50.11
CA VAL A 79 18.75 37.49 -50.81
C VAL A 79 17.64 38.51 -50.58
N GLU A 80 18.01 39.78 -50.62
CA GLU A 80 17.06 40.88 -50.63
C GLU A 80 16.48 41.03 -52.04
N GLY A 81 15.18 41.26 -52.15
CA GLY A 81 14.47 41.33 -53.43
C GLY A 81 12.96 41.28 -53.24
N TYR A 82 12.23 41.40 -54.34
CA TYR A 82 10.77 41.31 -54.33
C TYR A 82 10.32 39.88 -54.65
N LEU A 83 9.27 39.42 -53.97
CA LEU A 83 8.62 38.15 -54.30
C LEU A 83 7.97 38.27 -55.68
N GLU A 84 8.42 37.45 -56.62
CA GLU A 84 7.90 37.44 -57.99
C GLU A 84 6.76 36.43 -58.13
N GLN A 85 6.98 35.19 -57.67
CA GLN A 85 6.02 34.10 -57.81
C GLN A 85 6.05 33.14 -56.61
N MET A 86 4.88 32.59 -56.29
CA MET A 86 4.69 31.48 -55.35
C MET A 86 4.21 30.25 -56.13
N LEU A 87 5.00 29.17 -56.11
CA LEU A 87 4.84 27.99 -56.97
C LEU A 87 4.28 26.76 -56.25
N PHE A 88 3.49 26.98 -55.21
CA PHE A 88 2.79 25.92 -54.48
C PHE A 88 1.44 26.42 -53.96
N ALA A 89 0.55 25.49 -53.66
CA ALA A 89 -0.71 25.79 -52.99
C ALA A 89 -0.56 25.59 -51.47
N GLU A 90 -1.09 26.52 -50.68
CA GLU A 90 -1.04 26.45 -49.23
C GLU A 90 -1.75 25.19 -48.71
N GLY A 91 -1.18 24.55 -47.69
CA GLY A 91 -1.70 23.32 -47.10
C GLY A 91 -1.46 22.04 -47.92
N THR A 92 -0.78 22.13 -49.06
CA THR A 92 -0.45 20.95 -49.89
C THR A 92 0.94 20.38 -49.57
N TYR A 93 1.12 19.10 -49.90
CA TYR A 93 2.42 18.45 -49.79
C TYR A 93 3.38 18.93 -50.88
N VAL A 94 4.62 19.22 -50.50
CA VAL A 94 5.70 19.62 -51.41
C VAL A 94 6.85 18.61 -51.34
N ASN A 95 7.52 18.39 -52.46
CA ASN A 95 8.64 17.47 -52.54
C ASN A 95 9.97 18.14 -52.21
N LYS A 96 10.95 17.35 -51.79
CA LYS A 96 12.33 17.84 -51.59
C LYS A 96 12.87 18.42 -52.90
N ASN A 97 13.54 19.57 -52.81
CA ASN A 97 14.10 20.32 -53.94
C ASN A 97 13.07 20.91 -54.92
N GLN A 98 11.77 20.90 -54.57
CA GLN A 98 10.77 21.64 -55.34
C GLN A 98 10.98 23.14 -55.16
N VAL A 99 10.87 23.90 -56.25
CA VAL A 99 10.93 25.37 -56.19
C VAL A 99 9.63 25.88 -55.58
N LEU A 100 9.74 26.64 -54.49
CA LEU A 100 8.58 27.18 -53.77
C LEU A 100 8.34 28.66 -54.08
N PHE A 101 9.42 29.45 -54.18
CA PHE A 101 9.36 30.89 -54.39
C PHE A 101 10.40 31.34 -55.42
N VAL A 102 10.02 32.31 -56.25
CA VAL A 102 10.93 33.02 -57.15
C VAL A 102 11.07 34.45 -56.64
N ILE A 103 12.32 34.87 -56.39
CA ILE A 103 12.65 36.20 -55.89
C ILE A 103 13.40 36.97 -56.97
N ASN A 104 12.89 38.15 -57.32
CA ASN A 104 13.55 39.05 -58.25
C ASN A 104 14.50 40.00 -57.49
N GLN A 105 15.78 39.99 -57.86
CA GLN A 105 16.88 40.71 -57.21
C GLN A 105 17.19 42.08 -57.82
N GLU A 106 16.48 42.50 -58.88
CA GLU A 106 16.80 43.69 -59.70
C GLU A 106 16.73 45.02 -58.93
N HIS A 107 16.24 45.02 -57.69
CA HIS A 107 16.13 46.23 -56.87
C HIS A 107 16.96 46.16 -55.59
N THR A 108 18.25 45.80 -55.71
CA THR A 108 19.25 46.18 -54.69
C THR A 108 19.59 47.65 -54.91
N GLY A 109 18.66 48.52 -54.52
CA GLY A 109 18.78 49.97 -54.63
C GLY A 109 19.98 50.47 -53.83
N GLN A 110 21.03 50.82 -54.56
CA GLN A 110 21.95 51.93 -54.28
C GLN A 110 21.86 52.46 -52.86
N LYS A 111 22.82 52.05 -52.03
CA LYS A 111 23.15 52.70 -50.77
C LYS A 111 23.53 54.15 -51.11
N GLN A 112 22.56 55.08 -51.07
CA GLN A 112 22.82 56.51 -51.07
C GLN A 112 23.61 56.82 -49.78
N ILE A 113 24.94 56.76 -49.88
CA ILE A 113 25.79 57.57 -49.02
C ILE A 113 25.46 59.00 -49.42
N LYS A 114 24.51 59.60 -48.69
CA LYS A 114 24.27 61.04 -48.73
C LYS A 114 25.59 61.69 -48.35
N HIS A 115 26.23 62.34 -49.32
CA HIS A 115 27.18 63.39 -49.03
C HIS A 115 26.49 64.38 -48.08
N VAL A 116 26.88 64.39 -46.82
CA VAL A 116 26.70 65.55 -45.95
C VAL A 116 27.77 66.54 -46.43
N HIS A 117 27.31 67.58 -47.11
CA HIS A 117 28.12 68.70 -47.54
C HIS A 117 28.17 69.71 -46.39
N SER A 118 29.38 70.26 -46.18
CA SER A 118 29.75 71.35 -45.26
C SER A 118 29.77 71.05 -43.77
#